data_AF-A0A516SLC1-F1
#
_entry.id   AF-A0A516SLC1-F1
#
_cell.length_a   1.000
_cell.length_b   1.000
_cell.length_c   1.000
_cell.angle_alpha   90.00
_cell.angle_beta   90.00
_cell.angle_gamma   90.00
#
_symmetry.space_group_name_H-M   'P 1'
#
loop_
_entity.id
_entity.type
_entity.pdbx_description
1 polymer ?
#
loop_
_entity_poly.entity_id
_entity_poly.type
_entity_poly.pdbx_seq_one_letter_code
_entity_poly.pdbx_strand_id
1 'polypeptide(L)'
;MPAHPLIAAHLLHLLRNGVQTAPALCNALAISQPTLSRLLQRLKDEGSVLPSGHARASRYHATRQPARLACPLPVMRIDEAGAAVPAGCLYPLVNKQWLFAAANGDTVVTDGLPFFIRDMRPQGLMDRAFPRNFPELDLPDRLSDWDDDQTLLALSMRGEDVIGDLIIGDVAVGRYLQESAHAIQVADCPAMYPKLAEAVISNGSPGSSAAGAQPKFSALLQDGLRHRWVWVKFSPKRNTQAGERWADLLVAEHLALRTLNTYCNGLAANSRILQADGRVFLEVDRFDRVGARGRRALYSAHALMMHYLGSAPSWTALADALSQARLISGGDRELVALLDVFGGLIANTDRHMGILSFHGTVNHASLANCRFQAAPIYDMLPMAYAPFNGELRDYRFDPPPATMRTSACWDAARDLALRLWGEVEQRGLISQGFRRIAADNAKKLRGLRAVS
;
A
#
# COMPACT_ATOMS: atom_id res chain seq x y z
N MET A 1 -54.23 -1.91 -12.71
CA MET A 1 -52.82 -2.31 -12.95
C MET A 1 -52.50 -2.09 -14.42
N PRO A 2 -51.77 -1.00 -14.74
CA PRO A 2 -50.58 -1.09 -15.60
C PRO A 2 -49.40 -0.20 -15.10
N ALA A 3 -49.48 0.37 -13.89
CA ALA A 3 -48.53 1.37 -13.39
C ALA A 3 -47.16 0.84 -12.92
N HIS A 4 -46.94 -0.48 -12.92
CA HIS A 4 -45.75 -1.09 -12.31
C HIS A 4 -44.41 -0.75 -13.00
N PRO A 5 -44.31 -0.67 -14.35
CA PRO A 5 -43.05 -0.32 -15.02
C PRO A 5 -42.67 1.16 -14.84
N LEU A 6 -43.66 2.06 -14.90
CA LEU A 6 -43.44 3.51 -14.74
C LEU A 6 -43.01 3.85 -13.30
N ILE A 7 -43.62 3.22 -12.30
CA ILE A 7 -43.24 3.41 -10.88
C ILE A 7 -41.82 2.86 -10.64
N ALA A 8 -41.46 1.71 -11.22
CA ALA A 8 -40.10 1.17 -11.13
C ALA A 8 -39.06 2.12 -11.74
N ALA A 9 -39.33 2.66 -12.93
CA ALA A 9 -38.47 3.64 -13.58
C ALA A 9 -38.32 4.93 -12.77
N HIS A 10 -39.41 5.42 -12.17
CA HIS A 10 -39.37 6.60 -11.30
C HIS A 10 -38.57 6.33 -10.01
N LEU A 11 -38.73 5.16 -9.38
CA LEU A 11 -37.92 4.75 -8.23
C LEU A 11 -36.43 4.74 -8.59
N LEU A 12 -36.05 4.11 -9.71
CA LEU A 12 -34.66 4.08 -10.17
C LEU A 12 -34.12 5.47 -10.48
N HIS A 13 -34.95 6.37 -11.04
CA HIS A 13 -34.57 7.76 -11.26
C HIS A 13 -34.27 8.49 -9.94
N LEU A 14 -35.12 8.33 -8.92
CA LEU A 14 -34.89 8.89 -7.59
C LEU A 14 -33.58 8.36 -6.98
N LEU A 15 -33.32 7.06 -7.09
CA LEU A 15 -32.11 6.43 -6.55
C LEU A 15 -30.83 6.79 -7.31
N ARG A 16 -30.91 7.07 -8.61
CA ARG A 16 -29.78 7.60 -9.40
C ARG A 16 -29.37 8.99 -8.93
N ASN A 17 -30.33 9.79 -8.48
CA ASN A 17 -30.10 11.15 -7.97
C ASN A 17 -29.70 11.19 -6.48
N GLY A 18 -29.71 10.05 -5.78
CA GLY A 18 -29.25 9.97 -4.39
C GLY A 18 -29.82 8.79 -3.63
N VAL A 19 -29.11 8.41 -2.57
CA VAL A 19 -29.55 7.36 -1.64
C VAL A 19 -30.88 7.73 -0.96
N GLN A 20 -31.81 6.79 -0.87
CA GLN A 20 -33.14 7.05 -0.29
C GLN A 20 -33.49 6.08 0.85
N THR A 21 -34.45 6.51 1.68
CA THR A 21 -35.08 5.67 2.72
C THR A 21 -36.42 5.12 2.21
N ALA A 22 -36.91 4.04 2.81
CA ALA A 22 -38.25 3.53 2.47
C ALA A 22 -39.37 4.59 2.65
N PRO A 23 -39.43 5.35 3.76
CA PRO A 23 -40.42 6.43 3.91
C PRO A 23 -40.32 7.50 2.81
N ALA A 24 -39.10 7.93 2.45
CA ALA A 24 -38.91 8.91 1.38
C ALA A 24 -39.40 8.40 0.02
N LEU A 25 -39.12 7.13 -0.30
CA LEU A 25 -39.59 6.49 -1.53
C LEU A 25 -41.12 6.33 -1.55
N CYS A 26 -41.73 5.90 -0.44
CA CYS A 26 -43.20 5.80 -0.34
C CYS A 26 -43.87 7.16 -0.60
N ASN A 27 -43.34 8.22 0.01
CA ASN A 27 -43.88 9.57 -0.13
C ASN A 27 -43.70 10.10 -1.56
N ALA A 28 -42.50 9.98 -2.13
CA ALA A 28 -42.21 10.49 -3.47
C ALA A 28 -42.99 9.75 -4.59
N LEU A 29 -43.24 8.46 -4.40
CA LEU A 29 -43.96 7.63 -5.38
C LEU A 29 -45.47 7.55 -5.10
N ALA A 30 -45.96 8.11 -3.99
CA ALA A 30 -47.34 8.00 -3.52
C ALA A 30 -47.85 6.54 -3.44
N ILE A 31 -47.02 5.64 -2.90
CA ILE A 31 -47.34 4.21 -2.73
C ILE A 31 -47.26 3.76 -1.28
N SER A 32 -48.04 2.72 -0.95
CA SER A 32 -47.96 2.06 0.35
C SER A 32 -46.64 1.31 0.56
N GLN A 33 -46.24 1.12 1.82
CA GLN A 33 -45.04 0.35 2.18
C GLN A 33 -45.04 -1.09 1.62
N PRO A 34 -46.15 -1.86 1.64
CA PRO A 34 -46.13 -3.21 1.08
C PRO A 34 -45.87 -3.22 -0.44
N THR A 35 -46.36 -2.20 -1.15
CA THR A 35 -46.08 -2.03 -2.59
C THR A 35 -44.62 -1.70 -2.83
N LEU A 36 -44.04 -0.78 -2.04
CA LEU A 36 -42.63 -0.45 -2.13
C LEU A 36 -41.75 -1.68 -1.83
N SER A 37 -42.05 -2.45 -0.79
CA SER A 37 -41.28 -3.65 -0.43
C SER A 37 -41.26 -4.70 -1.56
N ARG A 38 -42.41 -4.97 -2.20
CA ARG A 38 -42.44 -5.88 -3.37
C ARG A 38 -41.62 -5.35 -4.54
N LEU A 39 -41.70 -4.05 -4.80
CA LEU A 39 -40.95 -3.41 -5.89
C LEU A 39 -39.44 -3.45 -5.62
N LEU A 40 -39.01 -3.11 -4.40
CA LEU A 40 -37.60 -3.16 -4.00
C LEU A 40 -37.06 -4.59 -4.01
N GLN A 41 -37.85 -5.57 -3.56
CA GLN A 41 -37.44 -6.98 -3.61
C GLN A 41 -37.21 -7.41 -5.06
N ARG A 42 -38.14 -7.10 -5.96
CA ARG A 42 -37.98 -7.37 -7.40
C ARG A 42 -36.73 -6.69 -7.98
N LEU A 43 -36.54 -5.39 -7.71
CA LEU A 43 -35.37 -4.65 -8.22
C LEU A 43 -34.05 -5.13 -7.61
N LYS A 44 -34.08 -5.69 -6.40
CA LYS A 44 -32.95 -6.35 -5.76
C LYS A 44 -32.63 -7.68 -6.44
N ASP A 45 -33.64 -8.48 -6.74
CA ASP A 45 -33.47 -9.75 -7.44
C ASP A 45 -32.95 -9.53 -8.88
N GLU A 46 -33.34 -8.42 -9.51
CA GLU A 46 -32.81 -7.93 -10.80
C GLU A 46 -31.41 -7.28 -10.67
N GLY A 47 -30.87 -7.13 -9.46
CA GLY A 47 -29.56 -6.51 -9.20
C GLY A 47 -29.50 -5.00 -9.47
N SER A 48 -30.64 -4.34 -9.69
CA SER A 48 -30.74 -2.89 -9.98
C SER A 48 -30.74 -2.01 -8.74
N VAL A 49 -31.09 -2.57 -7.58
CA VAL A 49 -31.13 -1.87 -6.29
C VAL A 49 -30.53 -2.72 -5.19
N LEU A 50 -29.71 -2.11 -4.33
CA LEU A 50 -29.16 -2.77 -3.15
C LEU A 50 -29.51 -2.04 -1.86
N PRO A 51 -29.89 -2.76 -0.80
CA PRO A 51 -30.03 -2.18 0.52
C PRO A 51 -28.67 -2.07 1.23
N SER A 52 -28.54 -1.08 2.12
CA SER A 52 -27.46 -1.01 3.10
C SER A 52 -28.01 -0.64 4.48
N GLY A 53 -27.40 -1.16 5.55
CA GLY A 53 -27.83 -0.95 6.93
C GLY A 53 -29.06 -1.78 7.32
N HIS A 54 -29.47 -1.72 8.59
CA HIS A 54 -30.52 -2.59 9.14
C HIS A 54 -31.77 -1.83 9.59
N ALA A 55 -32.93 -2.48 9.48
CA ALA A 55 -34.22 -2.01 9.98
C ALA A 55 -34.52 -0.55 9.58
N ARG A 56 -34.75 0.34 10.56
CA ARG A 56 -35.07 1.76 10.31
C ARG A 56 -33.91 2.56 9.73
N ALA A 57 -32.67 2.06 9.81
CA ALA A 57 -31.50 2.67 9.20
C ALA A 57 -31.30 2.23 7.74
N SER A 58 -32.16 1.35 7.20
CA SER A 58 -32.03 0.88 5.81
C SER A 58 -32.02 2.04 4.82
N ARG A 59 -31.10 1.95 3.88
CA ARG A 59 -30.94 2.85 2.75
C ARG A 59 -30.92 2.03 1.47
N TYR A 60 -31.45 2.58 0.39
CA TYR A 60 -31.50 1.92 -0.90
C TYR A 60 -30.67 2.69 -1.91
N HIS A 61 -29.91 1.95 -2.71
CA HIS A 61 -28.96 2.47 -3.68
C HIS A 61 -29.25 1.89 -5.05
N ALA A 62 -29.17 2.72 -6.10
CA ALA A 62 -29.16 2.21 -7.46
C ALA A 62 -27.77 1.63 -7.78
N THR A 63 -27.74 0.47 -8.42
CA THR A 63 -26.52 -0.10 -8.97
C THR A 63 -26.24 0.47 -10.36
N ARG A 64 -25.01 0.24 -10.84
CA ARG A 64 -24.62 0.49 -12.24
C ARG A 64 -23.89 -0.72 -12.77
N GLN A 65 -23.76 -0.84 -14.09
CA GLN A 65 -22.92 -1.86 -14.71
C GLN A 65 -21.68 -1.19 -15.32
N PRO A 66 -20.49 -1.33 -14.70
CA PRO A 66 -19.25 -0.87 -15.31
C PRO A 66 -18.97 -1.64 -16.60
N ALA A 67 -18.38 -0.97 -17.59
CA ALA A 67 -17.99 -1.63 -18.83
C ALA A 67 -16.91 -2.69 -18.54
N ARG A 68 -17.04 -3.87 -19.15
CA ARG A 68 -16.06 -4.98 -19.10
C ARG A 68 -15.79 -5.57 -17.70
N LEU A 69 -16.47 -5.10 -16.65
CA LEU A 69 -16.30 -5.63 -15.29
C LEU A 69 -17.44 -6.60 -14.95
N ALA A 70 -17.08 -7.83 -14.57
CA ALA A 70 -18.05 -8.77 -14.02
C ALA A 70 -18.53 -8.26 -12.65
N CYS A 71 -19.84 -8.28 -12.40
CA CYS A 71 -20.43 -7.77 -11.17
C CYS A 71 -21.51 -8.74 -10.64
N PRO A 72 -21.60 -8.96 -9.32
CA PRO A 72 -20.67 -8.47 -8.29
C PRO A 72 -19.26 -9.02 -8.44
N LEU A 73 -18.28 -8.29 -7.91
CA LEU A 73 -16.90 -8.76 -7.83
C LEU A 73 -16.70 -9.51 -6.52
N PRO A 74 -16.44 -10.83 -6.54
CA PRO A 74 -16.09 -11.55 -5.33
C PRO A 74 -14.76 -11.06 -4.79
N VAL A 75 -14.63 -11.02 -3.47
CA VAL A 75 -13.41 -10.67 -2.76
C VAL A 75 -13.05 -11.85 -1.87
N MET A 76 -11.90 -12.45 -2.13
CA MET A 76 -11.34 -13.55 -1.36
C MET A 76 -10.19 -13.03 -0.49
N ARG A 77 -10.12 -13.49 0.75
CA ARG A 77 -8.95 -13.31 1.61
C ARG A 77 -8.08 -14.56 1.54
N ILE A 78 -6.78 -14.37 1.43
CA ILE A 78 -5.81 -15.44 1.58
C ILE A 78 -5.32 -15.42 3.02
N ASP A 79 -5.60 -16.47 3.78
CA ASP A 79 -5.16 -16.56 5.17
C ASP A 79 -3.64 -16.84 5.28
N GLU A 80 -3.13 -16.93 6.52
CA GLU A 80 -1.71 -17.21 6.76
C GLU A 80 -1.28 -18.62 6.34
N ALA A 81 -2.22 -19.55 6.14
CA ALA A 81 -1.96 -20.88 5.60
C ALA A 81 -1.97 -20.91 4.06
N GLY A 82 -2.45 -19.84 3.41
CA GLY A 82 -2.59 -19.76 1.96
C GLY A 82 -3.93 -20.27 1.43
N ALA A 83 -4.93 -20.44 2.30
CA ALA A 83 -6.28 -20.80 1.88
C ALA A 83 -7.06 -19.55 1.45
N ALA A 84 -7.76 -19.65 0.31
CA ALA A 84 -8.67 -18.62 -0.14
C ALA A 84 -10.02 -18.76 0.58
N VAL A 85 -10.37 -17.80 1.42
CA VAL A 85 -11.64 -17.75 2.17
C VAL A 85 -12.49 -16.56 1.69
N PRO A 86 -13.82 -16.70 1.59
CA PRO A 86 -14.68 -15.59 1.20
C PRO A 86 -14.58 -14.42 2.18
N ALA A 87 -14.25 -13.23 1.67
CA ALA A 87 -14.28 -11.99 2.46
C ALA A 87 -15.58 -11.20 2.21
N GLY A 88 -16.10 -11.25 0.98
CA GLY A 88 -17.33 -10.56 0.61
C GLY A 88 -17.47 -10.34 -0.90
N CYS A 89 -18.28 -9.37 -1.28
CA CYS A 89 -18.53 -8.98 -2.67
C CYS A 89 -18.61 -7.47 -2.80
N LEU A 90 -18.02 -6.92 -3.87
CA LEU A 90 -18.14 -5.52 -4.24
C LEU A 90 -19.23 -5.34 -5.29
N TYR A 91 -20.08 -4.34 -5.06
CA TYR A 91 -21.14 -3.95 -5.96
C TYR A 91 -20.93 -2.49 -6.38
N PRO A 92 -20.85 -2.21 -7.68
CA PRO A 92 -20.79 -0.85 -8.19
C PRO A 92 -22.14 -0.15 -7.98
N LEU A 93 -22.10 0.99 -7.31
CA LEU A 93 -23.25 1.87 -7.14
C LEU A 93 -23.11 3.10 -8.06
N VAL A 94 -24.22 3.80 -8.28
CA VAL A 94 -24.22 5.11 -8.94
C VAL A 94 -23.35 6.12 -8.16
N ASN A 95 -23.09 7.30 -8.74
CA ASN A 95 -22.33 8.38 -8.09
C ASN A 95 -20.91 7.99 -7.65
N LYS A 96 -20.27 7.06 -8.38
CA LYS A 96 -18.91 6.55 -8.10
C LYS A 96 -18.79 5.90 -6.72
N GLN A 97 -19.89 5.40 -6.17
CA GLN A 97 -19.89 4.69 -4.89
C GLN A 97 -19.72 3.19 -5.09
N TRP A 98 -19.28 2.51 -4.04
CA TRP A 98 -19.17 1.07 -3.99
C TRP A 98 -19.81 0.56 -2.71
N LEU A 99 -20.53 -0.57 -2.82
CA LEU A 99 -21.00 -1.32 -1.67
C LEU A 99 -20.16 -2.58 -1.52
N PHE A 100 -19.53 -2.74 -0.38
CA PHE A 100 -18.94 -4.01 0.03
C PHE A 100 -19.92 -4.76 0.92
N ALA A 101 -20.38 -5.92 0.47
CA ALA A 101 -21.16 -6.85 1.28
C ALA A 101 -20.21 -7.92 1.82
N ALA A 102 -19.91 -7.86 3.11
CA ALA A 102 -19.05 -8.81 3.79
C ALA A 102 -19.69 -10.21 3.83
N ALA A 103 -18.86 -11.25 3.95
CA ALA A 103 -19.33 -12.64 3.98
C ALA A 103 -20.31 -12.96 5.13
N ASN A 104 -20.29 -12.17 6.20
CA ASN A 104 -21.23 -12.28 7.32
C ASN A 104 -22.58 -11.57 7.09
N GLY A 105 -22.77 -10.94 5.93
CA GLY A 105 -24.00 -10.24 5.53
C GLY A 105 -24.01 -8.74 5.81
N ASP A 106 -23.01 -8.19 6.49
CA ASP A 106 -22.92 -6.76 6.76
C ASP A 106 -22.49 -5.97 5.52
N THR A 107 -22.96 -4.73 5.41
CA THR A 107 -22.72 -3.90 4.22
C THR A 107 -22.06 -2.58 4.59
N VAL A 108 -21.06 -2.17 3.82
CA VAL A 108 -20.43 -0.86 3.91
C VAL A 108 -20.49 -0.18 2.55
N VAL A 109 -20.86 1.10 2.54
CA VAL A 109 -20.84 1.94 1.34
C VAL A 109 -19.68 2.92 1.44
N THR A 110 -18.89 3.05 0.38
CA THR A 110 -17.77 3.98 0.28
C THR A 110 -17.89 4.87 -0.94
N ASP A 111 -17.42 6.11 -0.80
CA ASP A 111 -17.18 6.99 -1.94
C ASP A 111 -15.86 6.58 -2.60
N GLY A 112 -15.95 6.07 -3.84
CA GLY A 112 -14.83 5.40 -4.51
C GLY A 112 -14.41 4.09 -3.86
N LEU A 113 -13.23 3.59 -4.22
CA LEU A 113 -12.71 2.31 -3.73
C LEU A 113 -12.54 2.28 -2.20
N PRO A 114 -12.97 1.18 -1.53
CA PRO A 114 -12.72 0.97 -0.11
C PRO A 114 -11.23 1.05 0.23
N PHE A 115 -10.92 1.59 1.41
CA PHE A 115 -9.51 1.81 1.80
C PHE A 115 -8.70 0.51 1.82
N PHE A 116 -9.33 -0.61 2.18
CA PHE A 116 -8.68 -1.93 2.24
C PHE A 116 -8.38 -2.54 0.87
N ILE A 117 -8.78 -1.89 -0.23
CA ILE A 117 -8.42 -2.24 -1.62
C ILE A 117 -7.53 -1.17 -2.26
N ARG A 118 -7.51 0.04 -1.68
CA ARG A 118 -6.87 1.20 -2.30
C ARG A 118 -5.38 0.99 -2.60
N ASP A 119 -4.66 0.34 -1.70
CA ASP A 119 -3.22 0.07 -1.87
C ASP A 119 -2.93 -0.99 -2.93
N MET A 120 -3.92 -1.81 -3.31
CA MET A 120 -3.77 -2.85 -4.34
C MET A 120 -3.62 -2.25 -5.74
N ARG A 121 -3.95 -0.96 -5.93
CA ARG A 121 -3.75 -0.26 -7.20
C ARG A 121 -2.33 -0.47 -7.74
N PRO A 122 -2.16 -0.91 -9.00
CA PRO A 122 -0.85 -0.96 -9.63
C PRO A 122 -0.18 0.43 -9.58
N GLN A 123 1.04 0.48 -9.05
CA GLN A 123 1.80 1.69 -8.77
C GLN A 123 3.30 1.49 -8.98
N GLY A 124 3.93 2.46 -9.64
CA GLY A 124 5.39 2.52 -9.77
C GLY A 124 5.90 1.95 -11.10
N LEU A 125 7.21 1.68 -11.16
CA LEU A 125 7.92 1.43 -12.41
C LEU A 125 7.45 0.16 -13.14
N MET A 126 7.32 -0.96 -12.42
CA MET A 126 6.92 -2.24 -13.00
C MET A 126 5.51 -2.18 -13.57
N ASP A 127 4.62 -1.49 -12.87
CA ASP A 127 3.20 -1.45 -13.21
C ASP A 127 2.90 -0.53 -14.40
N ARG A 128 3.81 0.37 -14.78
CA ARG A 128 3.66 1.20 -16.00
C ARG A 128 3.66 0.38 -17.28
N ALA A 129 4.21 -0.82 -17.25
CA ALA A 129 4.16 -1.74 -18.38
C ALA A 129 2.84 -2.53 -18.43
N PHE A 130 1.98 -2.42 -17.41
CA PHE A 130 0.78 -3.26 -17.28
C PHE A 130 -0.18 -3.16 -18.48
N PRO A 131 -0.60 -1.96 -18.96
CA PRO A 131 -1.47 -1.88 -20.15
C PRO A 131 -0.86 -2.54 -21.39
N ARG A 132 0.47 -2.42 -21.57
CA ARG A 132 1.19 -3.01 -22.70
C ARG A 132 1.38 -4.52 -22.58
N ASN A 133 1.53 -5.02 -21.37
CA ASN A 133 1.64 -6.45 -21.10
C ASN A 133 0.29 -7.15 -21.23
N PHE A 134 -0.82 -6.42 -21.06
CA PHE A 134 -2.19 -6.95 -21.12
C PHE A 134 -3.09 -6.07 -22.00
N PRO A 135 -2.79 -5.92 -23.30
CA PRO A 135 -3.54 -5.05 -24.21
C PRO A 135 -5.00 -5.51 -24.37
N GLU A 136 -5.30 -6.79 -24.08
CA GLU A 136 -6.67 -7.33 -24.08
C GLU A 136 -7.61 -6.65 -23.07
N LEU A 137 -7.06 -5.96 -22.06
CA LEU A 137 -7.85 -5.27 -21.04
C LEU A 137 -8.29 -3.86 -21.45
N ASP A 138 -7.73 -3.31 -22.55
CA ASP A 138 -8.13 -2.01 -23.10
C ASP A 138 -8.07 -0.87 -22.06
N LEU A 139 -6.99 -0.87 -21.26
CA LEU A 139 -6.77 0.08 -20.16
C LEU A 139 -5.97 1.30 -20.65
N PRO A 140 -6.17 2.49 -20.06
CA PRO A 140 -5.35 3.65 -20.40
C PRO A 140 -3.86 3.39 -20.18
N ASP A 141 -3.01 3.93 -21.06
CA ASP A 141 -1.55 3.73 -21.00
C ASP A 141 -0.92 4.27 -19.71
N ARG A 142 -1.47 5.36 -19.17
CA ARG A 142 -0.97 5.99 -17.95
C ARG A 142 -1.81 5.55 -16.77
N LEU A 143 -1.15 4.96 -15.77
CA LEU A 143 -1.79 4.57 -14.50
C LEU A 143 -2.48 5.75 -13.78
N SER A 144 -2.00 6.98 -13.98
CA SER A 144 -2.63 8.19 -13.42
C SER A 144 -4.03 8.47 -13.95
N ASP A 145 -4.35 7.90 -15.11
CA ASP A 145 -5.59 8.15 -15.83
C ASP A 145 -6.62 7.05 -15.53
N TRP A 146 -6.24 6.05 -14.72
CA TRP A 146 -7.11 4.97 -14.30
C TRP A 146 -8.10 5.43 -13.23
N ASP A 147 -9.37 5.18 -13.48
CA ASP A 147 -10.42 5.25 -12.47
C ASP A 147 -10.54 3.96 -11.65
N ASP A 148 -11.54 3.94 -10.77
CA ASP A 148 -11.82 2.82 -9.88
C ASP A 148 -12.28 1.57 -10.64
N ASP A 149 -13.01 1.72 -11.74
CA ASP A 149 -13.50 0.60 -12.55
C ASP A 149 -12.34 -0.06 -13.30
N GLN A 150 -11.47 0.74 -13.91
CA GLN A 150 -10.27 0.29 -14.62
C GLN A 150 -9.27 -0.36 -13.67
N THR A 151 -9.13 0.19 -12.46
CA THR A 151 -8.36 -0.44 -11.38
C THR A 151 -8.92 -1.81 -11.03
N LEU A 152 -10.24 -1.92 -10.80
CA LEU A 152 -10.85 -3.20 -10.45
C LEU A 152 -10.85 -4.18 -11.61
N LEU A 153 -10.93 -3.72 -12.86
CA LEU A 153 -10.76 -4.58 -14.04
C LEU A 153 -9.37 -5.22 -14.02
N ALA A 154 -8.32 -4.41 -13.88
CA ALA A 154 -6.95 -4.90 -13.78
C ALA A 154 -6.78 -5.90 -12.62
N LEU A 155 -7.26 -5.55 -11.43
CA LEU A 155 -7.20 -6.42 -10.24
C LEU A 155 -7.99 -7.72 -10.42
N SER A 156 -9.18 -7.66 -11.04
CA SER A 156 -10.02 -8.84 -11.25
C SER A 156 -9.41 -9.87 -12.19
N MET A 157 -8.52 -9.41 -13.08
CA MET A 157 -7.93 -10.22 -14.15
C MET A 157 -6.48 -10.64 -13.89
N ARG A 158 -5.72 -9.82 -13.14
CA ARG A 158 -4.26 -9.95 -12.91
C ARG A 158 -3.83 -9.60 -11.47
N GLY A 159 -4.77 -9.49 -10.54
CA GLY A 159 -4.52 -9.12 -9.15
C GLY A 159 -4.12 -10.28 -8.25
N GLU A 160 -3.63 -11.39 -8.79
CA GLU A 160 -3.26 -12.57 -8.00
C GLU A 160 -2.12 -12.29 -7.01
N ASP A 161 -1.12 -11.47 -7.34
CA ASP A 161 -0.02 -11.08 -6.44
C ASP A 161 0.08 -9.55 -6.28
N VAL A 162 -0.78 -9.02 -5.40
CA VAL A 162 -0.77 -7.61 -4.99
C VAL A 162 -0.56 -7.48 -3.48
N ILE A 163 -0.31 -6.26 -3.01
CA ILE A 163 -0.10 -5.99 -1.57
C ILE A 163 -1.28 -6.45 -0.71
N GLY A 164 -0.97 -6.96 0.48
CA GLY A 164 -1.97 -7.39 1.45
C GLY A 164 -2.48 -8.82 1.20
N ASP A 165 -3.68 -9.12 1.69
CA ASP A 165 -4.23 -10.47 1.74
C ASP A 165 -5.52 -10.66 0.93
N LEU A 166 -5.93 -9.68 0.13
CA LEU A 166 -7.14 -9.78 -0.69
C LEU A 166 -6.81 -10.13 -2.15
N ILE A 167 -7.71 -10.86 -2.78
CA ILE A 167 -7.77 -11.04 -4.23
C ILE A 167 -9.20 -10.72 -4.68
N ILE A 168 -9.32 -9.93 -5.74
CA ILE A 168 -10.60 -9.48 -6.29
C ILE A 168 -10.90 -10.27 -7.55
N GLY A 169 -12.12 -10.75 -7.73
CA GLY A 169 -12.58 -11.41 -8.96
C GLY A 169 -12.20 -12.89 -9.08
N ASP A 170 -13.07 -13.68 -9.70
CA ASP A 170 -12.89 -15.13 -9.86
C ASP A 170 -11.68 -15.48 -10.73
N VAL A 171 -11.36 -14.66 -11.74
CA VAL A 171 -10.24 -14.92 -12.65
C VAL A 171 -8.90 -14.83 -11.90
N ALA A 172 -8.67 -13.77 -11.14
CA ALA A 172 -7.46 -13.62 -10.33
C ALA A 172 -7.38 -14.69 -9.22
N VAL A 173 -8.51 -15.07 -8.62
CA VAL A 173 -8.55 -16.18 -7.65
C VAL A 173 -8.17 -17.50 -8.31
N GLY A 174 -8.72 -17.80 -9.49
CA GLY A 174 -8.39 -19.00 -10.26
C GLY A 174 -6.89 -19.06 -10.58
N ARG A 175 -6.28 -17.93 -10.94
CA ARG A 175 -4.83 -17.81 -11.16
C ARG A 175 -4.04 -18.14 -9.91
N TYR A 176 -4.38 -17.52 -8.79
CA TYR A 176 -3.74 -17.82 -7.49
C TYR A 176 -3.83 -19.30 -7.12
N LEU A 177 -4.96 -19.96 -7.39
CA LEU A 177 -5.14 -21.39 -7.10
C LEU A 177 -4.29 -22.28 -8.02
N GLN A 178 -4.11 -21.89 -9.27
CA GLN A 178 -3.31 -22.61 -10.27
C GLN A 178 -1.81 -22.32 -10.18
N GLU A 179 -1.42 -21.20 -9.55
CA GLU A 179 -0.03 -20.77 -9.47
C GLU A 179 0.81 -21.74 -8.63
N SER A 180 1.80 -22.36 -9.27
CA SER A 180 2.86 -23.07 -8.59
C SER A 180 3.95 -22.08 -8.20
N ALA A 181 4.19 -21.96 -6.89
CA ALA A 181 5.21 -21.05 -6.37
C ALA A 181 6.61 -21.54 -6.77
N HIS A 182 7.26 -20.83 -7.70
CA HIS A 182 8.64 -21.13 -8.10
C HIS A 182 9.63 -20.40 -7.20
N ALA A 183 10.20 -21.13 -6.24
CA ALA A 183 11.17 -20.59 -5.32
C ALA A 183 12.60 -20.66 -5.89
N ILE A 184 13.34 -19.54 -5.78
CA ILE A 184 14.77 -19.48 -6.08
C ILE A 184 15.54 -19.95 -4.84
N GLN A 185 16.49 -20.89 -4.99
CA GLN A 185 17.36 -21.22 -3.86
C GLN A 185 18.22 -20.01 -3.50
N VAL A 186 18.37 -19.71 -2.22
CA VAL A 186 19.18 -18.55 -1.77
C VAL A 186 20.61 -18.59 -2.36
N ALA A 187 21.18 -19.78 -2.54
CA ALA A 187 22.50 -19.97 -3.14
C ALA A 187 22.57 -19.52 -4.63
N ASP A 188 21.45 -19.54 -5.35
CA ASP A 188 21.37 -19.17 -6.77
C ASP A 188 21.09 -17.68 -6.98
N CYS A 189 20.71 -16.94 -5.93
CA CYS A 189 20.41 -15.51 -6.01
C CYS A 189 21.52 -14.68 -6.69
N PRO A 190 22.83 -14.88 -6.42
CA PRO A 190 23.89 -14.14 -7.10
C PRO A 190 23.88 -14.28 -8.63
N ALA A 191 23.45 -15.43 -9.15
CA ALA A 191 23.35 -15.70 -10.58
C ALA A 191 22.00 -15.26 -11.17
N MET A 192 20.92 -15.30 -10.39
CA MET A 192 19.55 -15.01 -10.84
C MET A 192 19.18 -13.53 -10.77
N TYR A 193 19.58 -12.82 -9.72
CA TYR A 193 19.21 -11.41 -9.52
C TYR A 193 19.64 -10.48 -10.67
N PRO A 194 20.86 -10.61 -11.26
CA PRO A 194 21.22 -9.83 -12.45
C PRO A 194 20.26 -10.05 -13.62
N LYS A 195 19.83 -11.30 -13.88
CA LYS A 195 18.90 -11.62 -14.97
C LYS A 195 17.53 -11.00 -14.74
N LEU A 196 17.02 -11.08 -13.50
CA LEU A 196 15.74 -10.47 -13.13
C LEU A 196 15.80 -8.93 -13.22
N ALA A 197 16.91 -8.32 -12.78
CA ALA A 197 17.11 -6.88 -12.92
C ALA A 197 17.10 -6.43 -14.39
N GLU A 198 17.77 -7.16 -15.29
CA GLU A 198 17.74 -6.81 -16.71
C GLU A 198 16.37 -7.03 -17.36
N ALA A 199 15.60 -8.03 -16.91
CA ALA A 199 14.21 -8.20 -17.34
C ALA A 199 13.34 -6.99 -16.92
N VAL A 200 13.49 -6.49 -15.68
CA VAL A 200 12.79 -5.29 -15.21
C VAL A 200 13.18 -4.07 -16.03
N ILE A 201 14.47 -3.89 -16.34
CA ILE A 201 14.94 -2.75 -17.15
C ILE A 201 14.39 -2.84 -18.58
N SER A 202 14.45 -4.03 -19.19
CA SER A 202 14.03 -4.25 -20.59
C SER A 202 12.52 -4.10 -20.78
N ASN A 203 11.73 -4.49 -19.78
CA ASN A 203 10.27 -4.35 -19.79
C ASN A 203 9.80 -2.95 -19.37
N GLY A 204 10.67 -2.14 -18.76
CA GLY A 204 10.41 -0.74 -18.44
C GLY A 204 10.43 0.14 -19.69
N SER A 205 9.62 1.21 -19.72
CA SER A 205 9.72 2.21 -20.79
C SER A 205 11.13 2.84 -20.85
N PRO A 206 11.70 3.08 -22.05
CA PRO A 206 12.92 3.87 -22.19
C PRO A 206 12.76 5.23 -21.49
N GLY A 207 13.70 5.61 -20.63
CA GLY A 207 13.67 6.87 -19.87
C GLY A 207 12.94 6.83 -18.51
N SER A 208 12.41 5.66 -18.12
CA SER A 208 11.68 5.51 -16.85
C SER A 208 12.54 5.68 -15.58
N SER A 209 13.86 5.50 -15.69
CA SER A 209 14.83 5.79 -14.62
C SER A 209 15.01 7.30 -14.33
N ALA A 210 14.48 8.19 -15.20
CA ALA A 210 14.56 9.64 -14.98
C ALA A 210 13.55 10.15 -13.93
N ALA A 211 12.57 9.33 -13.52
CA ALA A 211 11.51 9.75 -12.60
C ALA A 211 11.78 9.42 -11.11
N GLY A 212 13.02 9.08 -10.73
CA GLY A 212 13.43 8.94 -9.32
C GLY A 212 12.93 7.69 -8.58
N ALA A 213 12.06 6.87 -9.17
CA ALA A 213 11.61 5.62 -8.56
C ALA A 213 12.70 4.54 -8.65
N GLN A 214 13.06 3.97 -7.50
CA GLN A 214 14.06 2.91 -7.43
C GLN A 214 13.54 1.61 -8.05
N PRO A 215 14.27 0.98 -8.99
CA PRO A 215 13.82 -0.25 -9.61
C PRO A 215 13.88 -1.41 -8.62
N LYS A 216 12.87 -2.27 -8.67
CA LYS A 216 12.71 -3.43 -7.80
C LYS A 216 11.99 -4.57 -8.51
N PHE A 217 12.06 -5.78 -7.96
CA PHE A 217 11.24 -6.94 -8.31
C PHE A 217 10.87 -7.74 -7.05
N SER A 218 9.88 -8.62 -7.14
CA SER A 218 9.61 -9.60 -6.09
C SER A 218 10.16 -10.97 -6.47
N ALA A 219 10.55 -11.75 -5.47
CA ALA A 219 10.92 -13.15 -5.64
C ALA A 219 10.46 -13.96 -4.42
N LEU A 220 10.10 -15.22 -4.65
CA LEU A 220 10.02 -16.21 -3.60
C LEU A 220 11.37 -16.91 -3.47
N LEU A 221 11.91 -16.96 -2.27
CA LEU A 221 13.17 -17.65 -1.99
C LEU A 221 12.93 -18.89 -1.14
N GLN A 222 13.71 -19.92 -1.42
CA GLN A 222 13.86 -21.09 -0.57
C GLN A 222 15.15 -20.97 0.24
N ASP A 223 14.98 -20.83 1.56
CA ASP A 223 16.03 -20.66 2.57
C ASP A 223 16.01 -21.89 3.49
N GLY A 224 16.69 -22.95 3.05
CA GLY A 224 16.58 -24.28 3.65
C GLY A 224 15.15 -24.82 3.55
N LEU A 225 14.52 -25.10 4.70
CA LEU A 225 13.14 -25.56 4.77
C LEU A 225 12.10 -24.42 4.75
N ARG A 226 12.55 -23.17 4.80
CA ARG A 226 11.67 -22.00 4.87
C ARG A 226 11.50 -21.35 3.51
N HIS A 227 10.31 -20.81 3.29
CA HIS A 227 9.96 -20.00 2.14
C HIS A 227 9.81 -18.56 2.59
N ARG A 228 10.41 -17.63 1.84
CA ARG A 228 10.31 -16.20 2.15
C ARG A 228 10.18 -15.38 0.89
N TRP A 229 9.14 -14.58 0.86
CA TRP A 229 8.93 -13.59 -0.18
C TRP A 229 9.77 -12.35 0.11
N VAL A 230 10.37 -11.79 -0.94
CA VAL A 230 11.23 -10.62 -0.81
C VAL A 230 10.88 -9.56 -1.85
N TRP A 231 11.09 -8.31 -1.49
CA TRP A 231 11.34 -7.23 -2.44
C TRP A 231 12.84 -7.08 -2.63
N VAL A 232 13.30 -7.08 -3.88
CA VAL A 232 14.70 -6.85 -4.22
C VAL A 232 14.81 -5.52 -4.96
N LYS A 233 15.34 -4.51 -4.26
CA LYS A 233 15.72 -3.22 -4.84
C LYS A 233 17.15 -3.33 -5.38
N PHE A 234 17.46 -2.68 -6.50
CA PHE A 234 18.81 -2.79 -7.08
C PHE A 234 19.34 -1.48 -7.64
N SER A 235 20.66 -1.31 -7.55
CA SER A 235 21.35 -0.16 -8.13
C SER A 235 21.55 -0.33 -9.64
N PRO A 236 21.78 0.76 -10.39
CA PRO A 236 22.53 0.69 -11.64
C PRO A 236 23.91 0.03 -11.44
N LYS A 237 24.58 -0.31 -12.54
CA LYS A 237 26.00 -0.70 -12.45
C LYS A 237 26.81 0.45 -11.86
N ARG A 238 27.79 0.12 -11.02
CA ARG A 238 28.62 1.09 -10.27
C ARG A 238 29.74 1.73 -11.11
N ASN A 239 29.56 1.82 -12.42
CA ASN A 239 30.51 2.44 -13.35
C ASN A 239 30.31 3.95 -13.52
N THR A 240 29.31 4.52 -12.84
CA THR A 240 29.02 5.96 -12.82
C THR A 240 28.90 6.44 -11.37
N GLN A 241 29.10 7.74 -11.13
CA GLN A 241 28.93 8.33 -9.80
C GLN A 241 27.48 8.16 -9.27
N ALA A 242 26.48 8.28 -10.15
CA ALA A 242 25.10 8.05 -9.78
C ALA A 242 24.81 6.58 -9.45
N GLY A 243 25.35 5.64 -10.24
CA GLY A 243 25.23 4.21 -9.95
C GLY A 243 25.87 3.83 -8.61
N GLU A 244 27.05 4.39 -8.32
CA GLU A 244 27.71 4.22 -7.03
C GLU A 244 26.90 4.83 -5.87
N ARG A 245 26.34 6.04 -6.04
CA ARG A 245 25.50 6.65 -5.01
C ARG A 245 24.22 5.84 -4.74
N TRP A 246 23.58 5.30 -5.77
CA TRP A 246 22.42 4.40 -5.55
C TRP A 246 22.81 3.13 -4.81
N ALA A 247 23.98 2.56 -5.09
CA ALA A 247 24.52 1.44 -4.33
C ALA A 247 24.77 1.81 -2.86
N ASP A 248 25.32 3.00 -2.59
CA ASP A 248 25.52 3.52 -1.24
C ASP A 248 24.18 3.66 -0.48
N LEU A 249 23.15 4.19 -1.15
CA LEU A 249 21.82 4.37 -0.57
C LEU A 249 21.14 3.05 -0.19
N LEU A 250 21.30 2.01 -1.02
CA LEU A 250 20.78 0.67 -0.71
C LEU A 250 21.46 0.06 0.52
N VAL A 251 22.77 0.23 0.64
CA VAL A 251 23.49 -0.21 1.83
C VAL A 251 23.08 0.63 3.05
N ALA A 252 22.88 1.94 2.89
CA ALA A 252 22.41 2.81 3.97
C ALA A 252 21.01 2.43 4.46
N GLU A 253 20.09 2.06 3.56
CA GLU A 253 18.77 1.53 3.94
C GLU A 253 18.90 0.25 4.77
N HIS A 254 19.72 -0.71 4.33
CA HIS A 254 19.99 -1.93 5.10
C HIS A 254 20.52 -1.63 6.51
N LEU A 255 21.45 -0.69 6.64
CA LEU A 255 22.00 -0.29 7.93
C LEU A 255 20.93 0.38 8.80
N ALA A 256 20.10 1.27 8.23
CA ALA A 256 19.02 1.92 8.95
C ALA A 256 18.00 0.90 9.50
N LEU A 257 17.61 -0.09 8.68
CA LEU A 257 16.72 -1.16 9.12
C LEU A 257 17.35 -2.00 10.23
N ARG A 258 18.66 -2.28 10.18
CA ARG A 258 19.37 -2.99 11.27
C ARG A 258 19.46 -2.18 12.56
N THR A 259 19.77 -0.88 12.46
CA THR A 259 19.79 0.03 13.61
C THR A 259 18.40 0.09 14.26
N LEU A 260 17.34 0.26 13.47
CA LEU A 260 15.97 0.30 13.95
C LEU A 260 15.50 -1.04 14.53
N ASN A 261 15.87 -2.17 13.92
CA ASN A 261 15.52 -3.50 14.43
C ASN A 261 16.03 -3.75 15.85
N THR A 262 17.25 -3.28 16.13
CA THR A 262 17.86 -3.39 17.46
C THR A 262 17.10 -2.56 18.50
N TYR A 263 16.58 -1.39 18.11
CA TYR A 263 15.87 -0.49 19.01
C TYR A 263 14.38 -0.85 19.19
N CYS A 264 13.71 -1.24 18.11
CA CYS A 264 12.27 -1.49 18.08
C CYS A 264 11.91 -2.98 18.28
N ASN A 265 12.78 -3.76 18.94
CA ASN A 265 12.57 -5.19 19.22
C ASN A 265 12.16 -6.03 17.99
N GLY A 266 12.84 -5.85 16.85
CA GLY A 266 12.60 -6.64 15.65
C GLY A 266 11.47 -6.13 14.74
N LEU A 267 10.97 -4.91 14.95
CA LEU A 267 9.88 -4.32 14.16
C LEU A 267 10.34 -3.68 12.84
N ALA A 268 11.59 -3.76 12.42
CA ALA A 268 12.00 -3.38 11.07
C ALA A 268 12.08 -4.61 10.15
N ALA A 269 11.77 -4.44 8.87
CA ALA A 269 11.85 -5.53 7.91
C ALA A 269 13.28 -6.10 7.86
N ASN A 270 13.40 -7.42 7.88
CA ASN A 270 14.68 -8.08 7.71
C ASN A 270 15.22 -7.78 6.32
N SER A 271 16.51 -7.44 6.24
CA SER A 271 17.13 -7.09 4.98
C SER A 271 18.53 -7.68 4.82
N ARG A 272 18.93 -7.90 3.57
CA ARG A 272 20.24 -8.46 3.19
C ARG A 272 20.80 -7.71 1.98
N ILE A 273 22.12 -7.59 1.95
CA ILE A 273 22.86 -7.00 0.82
C ILE A 273 23.52 -8.11 0.02
N LEU A 274 23.38 -8.04 -1.31
CA LEU A 274 24.06 -8.90 -2.26
C LEU A 274 24.77 -8.03 -3.32
N GLN A 275 25.98 -8.43 -3.72
CA GLN A 275 26.72 -7.82 -4.82
C GLN A 275 26.88 -8.83 -5.95
N ALA A 276 26.43 -8.46 -7.15
CA ALA A 276 26.56 -9.27 -8.36
C ALA A 276 26.50 -8.38 -9.60
N ASP A 277 27.20 -8.76 -10.67
CA ASP A 277 27.24 -8.03 -11.96
C ASP A 277 27.48 -6.51 -11.83
N GLY A 278 28.36 -6.12 -10.91
CA GLY A 278 28.70 -4.71 -10.67
C GLY A 278 27.56 -3.87 -10.06
N ARG A 279 26.51 -4.51 -9.52
CA ARG A 279 25.36 -3.88 -8.84
C ARG A 279 25.34 -4.25 -7.36
N VAL A 280 24.62 -3.44 -6.58
CA VAL A 280 24.17 -3.78 -5.23
C VAL A 280 22.68 -4.09 -5.29
N PHE A 281 22.30 -5.18 -4.62
CA PHE A 281 20.92 -5.60 -4.41
C PHE A 281 20.62 -5.52 -2.92
N LEU A 282 19.52 -4.85 -2.59
CA LEU A 282 18.92 -4.86 -1.26
C LEU A 282 17.69 -5.75 -1.32
N GLU A 283 17.78 -6.86 -0.63
CA GLU A 283 16.67 -7.75 -0.38
C GLU A 283 15.99 -7.36 0.94
N VAL A 284 14.65 -7.24 0.92
CA VAL A 284 13.83 -6.94 2.09
C VAL A 284 12.70 -7.97 2.18
N ASP A 285 12.57 -8.64 3.32
CA ASP A 285 11.49 -9.61 3.55
C ASP A 285 10.12 -8.93 3.42
N ARG A 286 9.23 -9.51 2.62
CA ARG A 286 7.83 -9.10 2.56
C ARG A 286 7.12 -9.52 3.84
N PHE A 287 6.53 -8.56 4.54
CA PHE A 287 5.79 -8.77 5.78
C PHE A 287 4.27 -8.90 5.57
N ASP A 288 3.80 -8.79 4.32
CA ASP A 288 2.44 -9.15 3.90
C ASP A 288 2.33 -10.61 3.39
N ARG A 289 3.38 -11.41 3.57
CA ARG A 289 3.50 -12.79 3.10
C ARG A 289 3.93 -13.73 4.23
N VAL A 290 3.42 -14.96 4.22
CA VAL A 290 3.71 -16.02 5.19
C VAL A 290 4.01 -17.33 4.46
N GLY A 291 5.23 -17.84 4.62
CA GLY A 291 5.67 -19.03 3.90
C GLY A 291 5.59 -18.84 2.38
N ALA A 292 5.22 -19.90 1.65
CA ALA A 292 5.13 -19.86 0.19
C ALA A 292 3.82 -19.21 -0.30
N ARG A 293 2.71 -19.38 0.43
CA ARG A 293 1.36 -19.05 -0.06
C ARG A 293 0.54 -18.11 0.82
N GLY A 294 0.83 -18.08 2.12
CA GLY A 294 0.05 -17.32 3.10
C GLY A 294 0.22 -15.82 2.95
N ARG A 295 -0.78 -15.05 3.40
CA ARG A 295 -0.77 -13.59 3.33
C ARG A 295 -1.24 -12.95 4.62
N ARG A 296 -0.91 -11.66 4.78
CA ARG A 296 -1.38 -10.81 5.87
C ARG A 296 -1.90 -9.50 5.32
N ALA A 297 -3.00 -9.03 5.90
CA ALA A 297 -3.53 -7.71 5.63
C ALA A 297 -2.48 -6.63 5.89
N LEU A 298 -2.37 -5.68 4.96
CA LEU A 298 -1.44 -4.56 5.05
C LEU A 298 -2.10 -3.31 4.47
N TYR A 299 -2.02 -2.21 5.21
CA TYR A 299 -2.63 -0.93 4.85
C TYR A 299 -1.60 0.18 4.96
N SER A 300 -1.46 1.00 3.93
CA SER A 300 -0.60 2.17 3.98
C SER A 300 -1.20 3.26 4.87
N ALA A 301 -0.34 4.07 5.46
CA ALA A 301 -0.74 5.31 6.13
C ALA A 301 -1.56 6.21 5.20
N HIS A 302 -1.30 6.19 3.88
CA HIS A 302 -2.07 6.93 2.90
C HIS A 302 -3.53 6.46 2.83
N ALA A 303 -3.76 5.14 2.73
CA ALA A 303 -5.11 4.59 2.68
C ALA A 303 -5.90 4.90 3.97
N LEU A 304 -5.27 4.75 5.13
CA LEU A 304 -5.89 5.08 6.41
C LEU A 304 -6.17 6.57 6.55
N MET A 305 -5.21 7.43 6.18
CA MET A 305 -5.36 8.89 6.21
C MET A 305 -6.53 9.34 5.35
N MET A 306 -6.60 8.90 4.08
CA MET A 306 -7.66 9.29 3.15
C MET A 306 -9.04 8.87 3.65
N HIS A 307 -9.15 7.73 4.33
CA HIS A 307 -10.42 7.22 4.83
C HIS A 307 -10.87 7.87 6.14
N TYR A 308 -9.98 7.97 7.13
CA TYR A 308 -10.35 8.38 8.48
C TYR A 308 -10.20 9.89 8.72
N LEU A 309 -9.29 10.56 8.02
CA LEU A 309 -8.90 11.95 8.32
C LEU A 309 -9.03 12.89 7.11
N GLY A 310 -9.02 12.36 5.89
CA GLY A 310 -8.90 13.11 4.64
C GLY A 310 -7.47 13.59 4.34
N SER A 311 -6.76 14.16 5.33
CA SER A 311 -5.36 14.58 5.18
C SER A 311 -4.60 14.64 6.50
N ALA A 312 -3.28 14.56 6.43
CA ALA A 312 -2.36 14.77 7.55
C ALA A 312 -1.03 15.35 7.04
N PRO A 313 -0.41 16.33 7.73
CA PRO A 313 0.80 16.99 7.26
C PRO A 313 2.10 16.19 7.48
N SER A 314 2.08 15.20 8.37
CA SER A 314 3.24 14.33 8.66
C SER A 314 2.80 13.01 9.29
N TRP A 315 3.72 12.04 9.39
CA TRP A 315 3.45 10.77 10.06
C TRP A 315 3.12 10.96 11.54
N THR A 316 3.83 11.85 12.24
CA THR A 316 3.53 12.20 13.63
C THR A 316 2.09 12.72 13.76
N ALA A 317 1.64 13.56 12.82
CA ALA A 317 0.29 14.11 12.85
C ALA A 317 -0.80 13.09 12.56
N LEU A 318 -0.54 12.19 11.61
CA LEU A 318 -1.39 11.04 11.34
C LEU A 318 -1.52 10.17 12.60
N ALA A 319 -0.40 9.81 13.22
CA ALA A 319 -0.37 8.94 14.39
C ALA A 319 -1.13 9.54 15.58
N ASP A 320 -0.97 10.83 15.86
CA ASP A 320 -1.75 11.53 16.88
C ASP A 320 -3.26 11.38 16.65
N ALA A 321 -3.72 11.62 15.41
CA ALA A 321 -5.13 11.58 15.06
C ALA A 321 -5.69 10.13 15.08
N LEU A 322 -4.95 9.15 14.56
CA LEU A 322 -5.35 7.74 14.62
C LEU A 322 -5.41 7.23 16.07
N SER A 323 -4.50 7.67 16.94
CA SER A 323 -4.49 7.31 18.35
C SER A 323 -5.67 7.95 19.10
N GLN A 324 -5.98 9.23 18.83
CA GLN A 324 -7.18 9.90 19.37
C GLN A 324 -8.47 9.21 18.95
N ALA A 325 -8.55 8.71 17.71
CA ALA A 325 -9.65 7.90 17.21
C ALA A 325 -9.65 6.44 17.73
N ARG A 326 -8.68 6.07 18.59
CA ARG A 326 -8.48 4.72 19.14
C ARG A 326 -8.30 3.64 18.06
N LEU A 327 -7.75 4.02 16.91
CA LEU A 327 -7.45 3.11 15.80
C LEU A 327 -6.08 2.44 15.97
N ILE A 328 -5.13 3.12 16.62
CA ILE A 328 -3.81 2.59 16.99
C ILE A 328 -3.54 2.76 18.48
N SER A 329 -2.57 2.02 19.02
CA SER A 329 -2.16 2.14 20.43
C SER A 329 -1.33 3.40 20.70
N GLY A 330 -1.14 3.74 21.98
CA GLY A 330 -0.20 4.80 22.38
C GLY A 330 1.25 4.47 22.02
N GLY A 331 1.64 3.19 22.11
CA GLY A 331 2.97 2.72 21.71
C GLY A 331 3.22 2.85 20.21
N ASP A 332 2.24 2.48 19.37
CA ASP A 332 2.35 2.69 17.91
C ASP A 332 2.45 4.18 17.57
N ARG A 333 1.72 5.04 18.29
CA ARG A 333 1.79 6.49 18.12
C ARG A 333 3.21 7.01 18.40
N GLU A 334 3.80 6.62 19.53
CA GLU A 334 5.15 7.02 19.93
C GLU A 334 6.20 6.51 18.94
N LEU A 335 6.06 5.25 18.50
CA LEU A 335 6.91 4.67 17.47
C LEU A 335 6.86 5.47 16.15
N VAL A 336 5.67 5.76 15.64
CA VAL A 336 5.53 6.50 14.37
C VAL A 336 6.13 7.90 14.48
N ALA A 337 5.96 8.58 15.62
CA ALA A 337 6.61 9.87 15.88
C ALA A 337 8.14 9.75 15.87
N LEU A 338 8.70 8.74 16.54
CA LEU A 338 10.13 8.45 16.51
C LEU A 338 10.64 8.23 15.08
N LEU A 339 9.93 7.47 14.26
CA LEU A 339 10.30 7.17 12.87
C LEU A 339 10.28 8.41 11.97
N ASP A 340 9.30 9.29 12.15
CA ASP A 340 9.20 10.57 11.44
C ASP A 340 10.42 11.45 11.74
N VAL A 341 10.80 11.57 13.02
CA VAL A 341 11.97 12.34 13.46
C VAL A 341 13.27 11.69 12.97
N PHE A 342 13.43 10.38 13.19
CA PHE A 342 14.61 9.63 12.74
C PHE A 342 14.82 9.80 11.23
N GLY A 343 13.75 9.65 10.44
CA GLY A 343 13.78 9.88 9.01
C GLY A 343 14.24 11.30 8.62
N GLY A 344 13.83 12.32 9.37
CA GLY A 344 14.35 13.68 9.22
C GLY A 344 15.85 13.80 9.51
N LEU A 345 16.32 13.21 10.60
CA LEU A 345 17.71 13.26 11.05
C LEU A 345 18.67 12.41 10.21
N ILE A 346 18.14 11.54 9.35
CA ILE A 346 18.91 10.82 8.33
C ILE A 346 18.78 11.44 6.94
N ALA A 347 18.19 12.64 6.80
CA ALA A 347 17.96 13.28 5.50
C ALA A 347 17.09 12.44 4.53
N ASN A 348 16.14 11.66 5.05
CA ASN A 348 15.17 10.97 4.22
C ASN A 348 14.11 11.97 3.72
N THR A 349 14.26 12.54 2.53
CA THR A 349 13.28 13.49 1.98
C THR A 349 12.02 12.83 1.39
N ASP A 350 11.93 11.51 1.39
CA ASP A 350 10.84 10.75 0.75
C ASP A 350 9.87 10.11 1.75
N ARG A 351 9.64 10.78 2.89
CA ARG A 351 8.72 10.32 3.97
C ARG A 351 7.25 10.55 3.61
N HIS A 352 6.80 10.03 2.49
CA HIS A 352 5.40 10.11 2.10
C HIS A 352 4.55 9.06 2.83
N MET A 353 3.23 9.25 2.86
CA MET A 353 2.29 8.35 3.58
C MET A 353 2.22 6.92 2.99
N GLY A 354 2.88 6.66 1.86
CA GLY A 354 2.86 5.36 1.19
C GLY A 354 3.90 4.38 1.72
N ILE A 355 4.95 4.84 2.40
CA ILE A 355 6.03 3.98 2.94
C ILE A 355 5.92 3.72 4.45
N LEU A 356 4.82 4.18 5.07
CA LEU A 356 4.43 3.77 6.42
C LEU A 356 3.21 2.84 6.27
N SER A 357 3.21 1.72 6.99
CA SER A 357 2.14 0.74 6.88
C SER A 357 1.73 0.15 8.21
N PHE A 358 0.55 -0.43 8.23
CA PHE A 358 -0.07 -1.02 9.39
C PHE A 358 -0.65 -2.40 9.04
N HIS A 359 -0.47 -3.35 9.94
CA HIS A 359 -1.31 -4.53 9.99
C HIS A 359 -2.62 -4.16 10.68
N GLY A 360 -3.71 -4.86 10.36
CA GLY A 360 -4.98 -4.61 11.04
C GLY A 360 -6.01 -5.66 10.74
N THR A 361 -6.88 -5.90 11.72
CA THR A 361 -8.11 -6.65 11.49
C THR A 361 -9.18 -5.64 11.10
N VAL A 362 -9.57 -5.66 9.82
CA VAL A 362 -10.67 -4.83 9.34
C VAL A 362 -11.97 -5.54 9.68
N ASN A 363 -12.76 -4.91 10.53
CA ASN A 363 -14.15 -5.30 10.70
C ASN A 363 -14.94 -4.73 9.53
N HIS A 364 -15.15 -5.55 8.50
CA HIS A 364 -15.91 -5.15 7.31
C HIS A 364 -17.37 -4.83 7.58
N ALA A 365 -17.89 -5.18 8.77
CA ALA A 365 -19.22 -4.78 9.22
C ALA A 365 -19.28 -3.35 9.74
N SER A 366 -18.16 -2.86 10.28
CA SER A 366 -18.07 -1.55 10.90
C SER A 366 -16.65 -1.03 10.80
N LEU A 367 -16.41 -0.20 9.79
CA LEU A 367 -15.11 0.44 9.59
C LEU A 367 -14.72 1.37 10.77
N ALA A 368 -15.67 1.73 11.63
CA ALA A 368 -15.44 2.51 12.85
C ALA A 368 -14.75 1.70 13.97
N ASN A 369 -14.85 0.36 13.94
CA ASN A 369 -14.32 -0.52 14.97
C ASN A 369 -13.04 -1.25 14.55
N CYS A 370 -12.37 -0.79 13.49
CA CYS A 370 -11.08 -1.32 13.07
C CYS A 370 -9.99 -1.01 14.10
N ARG A 371 -8.97 -1.86 14.15
CA ARG A 371 -7.75 -1.64 14.92
C ARG A 371 -6.54 -1.97 14.05
N PHE A 372 -5.53 -1.13 14.18
CA PHE A 372 -4.30 -1.19 13.42
C PHE A 372 -3.09 -1.18 14.35
N GLN A 373 -2.03 -1.82 13.91
CA GLN A 373 -0.73 -1.90 14.58
C GLN A 373 0.34 -1.58 13.54
N ALA A 374 1.41 -0.89 13.94
CA ALA A 374 2.48 -0.60 13.01
C ALA A 374 3.01 -1.90 12.37
N ALA A 375 3.06 -1.93 11.03
CA ALA A 375 3.70 -3.01 10.31
C ALA A 375 5.23 -2.82 10.37
N PRO A 376 6.02 -3.85 9.98
CA PRO A 376 7.46 -3.72 9.96
C PRO A 376 7.95 -2.49 9.17
N ILE A 377 8.94 -1.81 9.70
CA ILE A 377 9.53 -0.59 9.13
C ILE A 377 10.33 -0.95 7.86
N TYR A 378 10.21 -0.13 6.82
CA TYR A 378 10.92 -0.27 5.55
C TYR A 378 11.17 1.11 4.93
N ASP A 379 11.98 1.18 3.87
CA ASP A 379 12.23 2.42 3.10
C ASP A 379 12.80 3.60 3.91
N MET A 380 13.65 3.29 4.89
CA MET A 380 14.33 4.30 5.70
C MET A 380 15.75 4.52 5.17
N LEU A 381 15.91 5.53 4.31
CA LEU A 381 17.19 5.82 3.66
C LEU A 381 17.38 7.32 3.38
N PRO A 382 18.62 7.81 3.23
CA PRO A 382 18.92 9.24 3.17
C PRO A 382 18.68 9.83 1.76
N MET A 383 17.41 9.86 1.34
CA MET A 383 16.98 10.20 -0.03
C MET A 383 17.36 11.60 -0.52
N ALA A 384 17.71 12.54 0.35
CA ALA A 384 18.22 13.85 -0.07
C ALA A 384 19.48 13.74 -0.94
N TYR A 385 20.21 12.63 -0.81
CA TYR A 385 21.43 12.33 -1.57
C TYR A 385 21.20 11.45 -2.80
N ALA A 386 19.95 11.14 -3.13
CA ALA A 386 19.62 10.40 -4.35
C ALA A 386 20.03 11.19 -5.60
N PRO A 387 20.67 10.54 -6.59
CA PRO A 387 20.93 11.17 -7.87
C PRO A 387 19.63 11.58 -8.56
N PHE A 388 19.68 12.67 -9.32
CA PHE A 388 18.56 13.14 -10.14
C PHE A 388 19.02 13.33 -11.57
N ASN A 389 18.29 12.76 -12.53
CA ASN A 389 18.70 12.71 -13.94
C ASN A 389 20.13 12.21 -14.16
N GLY A 390 20.60 11.29 -13.30
CA GLY A 390 21.95 10.73 -13.38
C GLY A 390 23.07 11.57 -12.76
N GLU A 391 22.73 12.71 -12.15
CA GLU A 391 23.70 13.62 -11.52
C GLU A 391 23.59 13.61 -9.99
N LEU A 392 24.72 13.78 -9.31
CA LEU A 392 24.77 13.97 -7.87
C LEU A 392 24.33 15.39 -7.52
N ARG A 393 23.46 15.52 -6.52
CA ARG A 393 23.05 16.83 -5.99
C ARG A 393 24.01 17.28 -4.89
N ASP A 394 24.37 18.57 -4.92
CA ASP A 394 24.99 19.23 -3.77
C ASP A 394 23.91 19.52 -2.72
N TYR A 395 23.69 18.57 -1.81
CA TYR A 395 22.73 18.71 -0.73
C TYR A 395 23.43 19.08 0.57
N ARG A 396 23.07 20.24 1.11
CA ARG A 396 23.50 20.68 2.44
C ARG A 396 22.51 20.15 3.48
N PHE A 397 22.96 19.17 4.25
CA PHE A 397 22.16 18.64 5.34
C PHE A 397 21.86 19.71 6.39
N ASP A 398 20.57 19.92 6.62
CA ASP A 398 20.03 20.76 7.67
C ASP A 398 19.03 19.91 8.49
N PRO A 399 19.43 19.39 9.67
CA PRO A 399 18.58 18.52 10.46
C PRO A 399 17.40 19.31 11.04
N PRO A 400 16.16 18.77 10.99
CA PRO A 400 14.99 19.47 11.52
C PRO A 400 15.11 19.66 13.05
N PRO A 401 14.71 20.83 13.59
CA PRO A 401 14.72 21.07 15.01
C PRO A 401 13.65 20.21 15.72
N ALA A 402 13.82 20.01 17.02
CA ALA A 402 12.77 19.45 17.84
C ALA A 402 11.56 20.39 17.89
N THR A 403 10.37 19.82 17.92
CA THR A 403 9.12 20.55 18.12
C THR A 403 8.49 20.11 19.44
N MET A 404 7.52 20.87 19.95
CA MET A 404 6.75 20.43 21.12
C MET A 404 6.09 19.06 20.92
N ARG A 405 5.75 18.68 19.69
CA ARG A 405 5.12 17.38 19.37
C ARG A 405 6.12 16.23 19.34
N THR A 406 7.38 16.51 19.07
CA THR A 406 8.43 15.51 18.85
C THR A 406 9.48 15.49 19.96
N SER A 407 9.45 16.44 20.90
CA SER A 407 10.44 16.59 21.98
C SER A 407 10.65 15.29 22.77
N ALA A 408 9.58 14.57 23.08
CA ALA A 408 9.63 13.33 23.85
C ALA A 408 10.44 12.20 23.19
N CYS A 409 10.55 12.18 21.86
CA CYS A 409 11.27 11.13 21.11
C CYS A 409 12.53 11.66 20.40
N TRP A 410 12.79 12.96 20.45
CA TRP A 410 13.80 13.60 19.60
C TRP A 410 15.22 13.12 19.93
N ASP A 411 15.60 13.07 21.21
CA ASP A 411 16.94 12.62 21.61
C ASP A 411 17.17 11.15 21.25
N ALA A 412 16.16 10.29 21.43
CA ALA A 412 16.23 8.89 21.02
C ALA A 412 16.40 8.75 19.49
N ALA A 413 15.65 9.52 18.69
CA ALA A 413 15.80 9.54 17.24
C ALA A 413 17.18 10.07 16.81
N ARG A 414 17.71 11.08 17.49
CA ARG A 414 19.07 11.59 17.24
C ARG A 414 20.12 10.53 17.50
N ASP A 415 20.02 9.81 18.61
CA ASP A 415 20.99 8.77 18.96
C ASP A 415 20.98 7.63 17.94
N LEU A 416 19.80 7.25 17.45
CA LEU A 416 19.67 6.29 16.35
C LEU A 416 20.28 6.80 15.05
N ALA A 417 20.02 8.05 14.69
CA ALA A 417 20.59 8.67 13.49
C ALA A 417 22.12 8.77 13.57
N LEU A 418 22.68 9.11 14.75
CA LEU A 418 24.12 9.13 14.99
C LEU A 418 24.74 7.73 14.85
N ARG A 419 24.08 6.68 15.35
CA ARG A 419 24.51 5.30 15.16
C ARG A 419 24.52 4.93 13.68
N LEU A 420 23.45 5.23 12.95
CA LEU A 420 23.38 4.98 11.51
C LEU A 420 24.52 5.67 10.77
N TRP A 421 24.71 6.98 10.97
CA TRP A 421 25.76 7.72 10.27
C TRP A 421 27.16 7.18 10.59
N GLY A 422 27.42 6.78 11.84
CA GLY A 422 28.66 6.12 12.21
C GLY A 422 28.85 4.75 11.52
N GLU A 423 27.80 3.95 11.40
CA GLU A 423 27.86 2.68 10.66
C GLU A 423 28.10 2.91 9.16
N VAL A 424 27.44 3.89 8.54
CA VAL A 424 27.65 4.25 7.13
C VAL A 424 29.10 4.72 6.90
N GLU A 425 29.62 5.58 7.78
CA GLU A 425 31.00 6.07 7.73
C GLU A 425 32.05 4.94 7.77
N GLN A 426 31.79 3.87 8.52
CA GLN A 426 32.76 2.78 8.69
C GLN A 426 32.57 1.63 7.70
N ARG A 427 31.46 1.58 6.97
CA ARG A 427 31.12 0.44 6.11
C ARG A 427 31.97 0.43 4.84
N GLY A 428 32.79 -0.60 4.67
CA GLY A 428 33.65 -0.76 3.48
C GLY A 428 32.90 -0.90 2.14
N LEU A 429 31.61 -1.27 2.16
CA LEU A 429 30.76 -1.31 0.97
C LEU A 429 30.31 0.08 0.48
N ILE A 430 30.40 1.09 1.35
CA ILE A 430 30.03 2.47 1.04
C ILE A 430 31.23 3.20 0.41
N SER A 431 30.97 3.95 -0.65
CA SER A 431 31.96 4.77 -1.34
C SER A 431 32.66 5.76 -0.40
N GLN A 432 33.91 6.12 -0.69
CA GLN A 432 34.64 7.08 0.13
C GLN A 432 33.91 8.44 0.18
N GLY A 433 33.28 8.86 -0.92
CA GLY A 433 32.52 10.10 -0.99
C GLY A 433 31.32 10.09 -0.05
N PHE A 434 30.55 9.00 0.00
CA PHE A 434 29.39 8.93 0.87
C PHE A 434 29.75 8.70 2.35
N ARG A 435 30.88 8.03 2.64
CA ARG A 435 31.43 7.97 4.00
C ARG A 435 31.78 9.35 4.57
N ARG A 436 32.35 10.25 3.75
CA ARG A 436 32.60 11.64 4.17
C ARG A 436 31.31 12.41 4.49
N ILE A 437 30.28 12.25 3.66
CA ILE A 437 28.95 12.83 3.90
C ILE A 437 28.37 12.33 5.22
N ALA A 438 28.48 11.02 5.50
CA ALA A 438 28.02 10.45 6.76
C ALA A 438 28.76 11.04 7.97
N ALA A 439 30.08 11.20 7.89
CA ALA A 439 30.89 11.82 8.93
C ALA A 439 30.47 13.29 9.19
N ASP A 440 30.25 14.06 8.12
CA ASP A 440 29.80 15.46 8.21
C ASP A 440 28.40 15.58 8.82
N ASN A 441 27.48 14.69 8.45
CA ASN A 441 26.14 14.65 9.03
C ASN A 441 26.16 14.27 10.50
N ALA A 442 26.95 13.26 10.89
CA ALA A 442 27.15 12.89 12.28
C ALA A 442 27.72 14.07 13.09
N LYS A 443 28.70 14.79 12.54
CA LYS A 443 29.27 15.98 13.19
C LYS A 443 28.22 17.07 13.41
N LYS A 444 27.37 17.33 12.41
CA LYS A 444 26.26 18.29 12.54
C LYS A 444 25.27 17.89 13.63
N LEU A 445 24.85 16.63 13.65
CA LEU A 445 23.92 16.12 14.68
C LEU A 445 24.51 16.19 16.09
N ARG A 446 25.80 15.90 16.28
CA ARG A 446 26.48 16.05 17.58
C ARG A 446 26.53 17.51 18.05
N GLY A 447 26.52 18.47 17.12
CA GLY A 447 26.49 19.90 17.43
C GLY A 447 25.12 20.42 17.88
N LEU A 448 24.05 19.63 17.75
CA LEU A 448 22.72 20.01 18.21
C LEU A 448 22.59 19.79 19.72
N ARG A 449 22.01 20.76 20.42
CA ARG A 449 21.70 20.62 21.85
C ARG A 449 20.68 19.50 22.06
N ALA A 450 20.87 18.72 23.12
CA ALA A 450 19.84 17.79 23.59
C ALA A 450 18.59 18.58 24.02
N VAL A 451 17.43 17.93 23.91
CA VAL A 451 16.13 18.54 24.20
C VAL A 451 15.63 18.12 25.59
N SER A 452 16.13 16.99 26.10
CA SER A 452 15.92 16.45 27.45
C SER A 452 16.70 17.18 28.54
#